data_AF-A0A960K061-F1
#
_entry.id   AF-A0A960K061-F1
#
_cell.length_a   1.000
_cell.length_b   1.000
_cell.length_c   1.000
_cell.angle_alpha   90.00
_cell.angle_beta   90.00
_cell.angle_gamma   90.00
#
_symmetry.space_group_name_H-M   'P 1'
#
loop_
_entity.id
_entity.type
_entity.pdbx_description
1 polymer ?
#
loop_
_entity_poly.entity_id
_entity_poly.type
_entity_poly.pdbx_seq_one_letter_code
_entity_poly.pdbx_strand_id
1 'polypeptide(L)'
;LSVAWWHGQRDNADDPSGDFFLLEYSLNGGATWTTLRSNGDTPSTPVWATATAAIPAGSNVALRVQCSDGAGPGDLVECGIDDVSICDN
;
A
#
# COMPACT_ATOMS: atom_id res chain seq x y z
N LEU A 1 1.29 4.21 -14.20
CA LEU A 1 1.79 3.47 -13.02
C LEU A 1 0.99 2.18 -12.89
N SER A 2 1.69 1.05 -12.85
CA SER A 2 1.19 -0.26 -12.48
C SER A 2 2.09 -0.81 -11.38
N VAL A 3 1.52 -1.45 -10.37
CA VAL A 3 2.26 -2.07 -9.27
C VAL A 3 1.49 -3.28 -8.78
N ALA A 4 2.17 -4.43 -8.70
CA ALA A 4 1.65 -5.58 -7.99
C ALA A 4 1.77 -5.34 -6.48
N TRP A 5 0.76 -5.76 -5.72
CA TRP A 5 0.73 -5.60 -4.29
C TRP A 5 0.00 -6.77 -3.64
N TRP A 6 0.32 -7.03 -2.37
CA TRP A 6 -0.49 -7.87 -1.49
C TRP A 6 -0.45 -7.30 -0.07
N HIS A 7 -1.49 -7.64 0.69
CA HIS A 7 -1.61 -7.42 2.12
C HIS A 7 -2.09 -8.73 2.74
N GLY A 8 -1.49 -9.11 3.85
CA GLY A 8 -1.90 -10.25 4.66
C GLY A 8 -1.99 -9.81 6.11
N GLN A 9 -3.09 -10.17 6.75
CA GLN A 9 -3.29 -9.98 8.18
C GLN A 9 -4.01 -11.21 8.72
N ARG A 10 -3.46 -11.83 9.77
CA ARG A 10 -3.99 -13.09 10.31
C ARG A 10 -5.22 -12.86 11.20
N ASP A 11 -5.11 -11.90 12.12
CA ASP A 11 -6.08 -11.59 13.17
C ASP A 11 -6.59 -10.14 13.00
N ASN A 12 -7.44 -9.65 13.91
CA ASN A 12 -7.88 -8.25 13.93
C ASN A 12 -8.37 -7.79 15.30
N ALA A 13 -8.61 -6.48 15.42
CA ALA A 13 -9.31 -5.78 16.50
C ALA A 13 -8.50 -5.49 17.79
N ASP A 14 -7.21 -5.79 17.83
CA ASP A 14 -6.34 -5.42 18.95
C ASP A 14 -5.73 -4.00 18.79
N ASP A 15 -5.33 -3.59 17.58
CA ASP A 15 -4.87 -2.24 17.29
C ASP A 15 -5.51 -1.64 16.00
N PRO A 16 -6.81 -1.31 16.02
CA PRO A 16 -7.52 -0.81 14.83
C PRO A 16 -7.00 0.53 14.26
N SER A 17 -6.10 1.19 14.98
CA SER A 17 -5.42 2.42 14.54
C SER A 17 -3.95 2.22 14.20
N GLY A 18 -3.32 1.14 14.65
CA GLY A 18 -1.93 0.80 14.41
C GLY A 18 -1.76 -0.22 13.28
N ASP A 19 -2.75 -1.07 13.05
CA ASP A 19 -2.73 -2.10 12.02
C ASP A 19 -3.30 -1.57 10.71
N PHE A 20 -2.44 -1.45 9.71
CA PHE A 20 -2.85 -1.02 8.39
C PHE A 20 -1.82 -1.30 7.31
N PHE A 21 -2.32 -1.30 6.09
CA PHE A 21 -1.54 -1.19 4.87
C PHE A 21 -1.96 0.05 4.07
N LEU A 22 -0.97 0.81 3.61
CA LEU A 22 -1.15 1.95 2.70
C LEU A 22 -0.18 1.84 1.54
N LEU A 23 -0.73 1.93 0.32
CA LEU A 23 0.02 2.11 -0.91
C LEU A 23 -0.42 3.41 -1.58
N GLU A 24 0.50 4.33 -1.70
CA GLU A 24 0.25 5.68 -2.18
C GLU A 24 1.32 6.14 -3.17
N TYR A 25 0.97 7.11 -4.00
CA TYR A 25 1.93 7.80 -4.86
C TYR A 25 1.85 9.31 -4.69
N SER A 26 2.93 10.00 -5.02
CA SER A 26 3.03 11.44 -5.06
C SER A 26 3.65 11.90 -6.38
N LEU A 27 3.12 13.01 -6.91
CA LEU A 27 3.65 13.68 -8.11
C LEU A 27 4.34 15.01 -7.79
N ASN A 28 4.48 15.34 -6.51
CA ASN A 28 5.06 16.61 -6.04
C ASN A 28 6.10 16.39 -4.93
N GLY A 29 6.90 15.32 -5.05
CA GLY A 29 8.01 15.06 -4.13
C GLY A 29 7.58 14.70 -2.71
N GLY A 30 6.37 14.17 -2.53
CA GLY A 30 5.85 13.74 -1.23
C GLY A 30 5.12 14.82 -0.43
N ALA A 31 4.89 16.02 -1.00
CA ALA A 31 4.12 17.07 -0.34
C ALA A 31 2.64 16.69 -0.21
N THR A 32 2.07 16.00 -1.21
CA THR A 32 0.76 15.37 -1.14
C THR A 32 0.81 13.96 -1.71
N TRP A 33 -0.07 13.10 -1.21
CA TRP A 33 -0.14 11.69 -1.58
C TRP A 33 -1.54 11.34 -2.09
N THR A 34 -1.61 10.46 -3.07
CA THR A 34 -2.84 9.88 -3.60
C THR A 34 -2.83 8.39 -3.34
N THR A 35 -3.91 7.89 -2.75
CA THR A 35 -4.04 6.48 -2.36
C THR A 35 -4.34 5.60 -3.56
N LEU A 36 -3.51 4.57 -3.76
CA LEU A 36 -3.80 3.45 -4.66
C LEU A 36 -4.59 2.37 -3.92
N ARG A 37 -4.13 2.01 -2.71
CA ARG A 37 -4.78 1.01 -1.85
C ARG A 37 -4.62 1.39 -0.39
N SER A 38 -5.64 1.02 0.37
CA SER A 38 -5.69 1.18 1.81
C SER A 38 -6.47 0.01 2.38
N ASN A 39 -5.88 -0.65 3.37
CA ASN A 39 -6.49 -1.69 4.18
C ASN A 39 -6.26 -1.28 5.63
N GLY A 40 -7.32 -1.23 6.42
CA GLY A 40 -7.18 -1.10 7.88
C GLY A 40 -7.00 -2.47 8.52
N ASP A 41 -7.08 -2.48 9.84
CA ASP A 41 -7.17 -3.65 10.69
C ASP A 41 -8.30 -4.60 10.26
N THR A 42 -7.99 -5.56 9.39
CA THR A 42 -8.94 -6.49 8.82
C THR A 42 -8.22 -7.74 8.33
N PRO A 43 -8.64 -8.95 8.75
CA PRO A 43 -7.99 -10.18 8.34
C PRO A 43 -8.06 -10.33 6.83
N SER A 44 -6.94 -10.70 6.22
CA SER A 44 -6.84 -10.86 4.78
C SER A 44 -5.85 -11.95 4.42
N THR A 45 -6.21 -12.76 3.41
CA THR A 45 -5.30 -13.74 2.84
C THR A 45 -4.38 -13.04 1.83
N PRO A 46 -3.05 -13.19 1.94
CA PRO A 46 -2.12 -12.56 1.02
C PRO A 46 -2.28 -13.14 -0.38
N VAL A 47 -2.78 -12.31 -1.28
CA VAL A 47 -2.93 -12.64 -2.71
C VAL A 47 -2.44 -11.44 -3.52
N TRP A 48 -1.58 -11.71 -4.50
CA TRP A 48 -1.11 -10.69 -5.42
C TRP A 48 -2.27 -10.11 -6.25
N ALA A 49 -2.35 -8.79 -6.27
CA ALA A 49 -3.27 -8.02 -7.10
C ALA A 49 -2.50 -6.85 -7.75
N THR A 50 -3.10 -6.21 -8.75
CA THR A 50 -2.52 -5.04 -9.41
C THR A 50 -3.28 -3.77 -9.04
N ALA A 51 -2.54 -2.70 -8.73
CA ALA A 51 -3.08 -1.35 -8.63
C ALA A 51 -2.49 -0.49 -9.75
N THR A 52 -3.32 0.39 -10.32
CA THR A 52 -2.94 1.24 -11.45
C THR A 52 -3.37 2.69 -11.23
N ALA A 53 -2.56 3.62 -11.71
CA ALA A 53 -2.93 5.03 -11.82
C ALA A 53 -2.36 5.64 -13.10
N ALA A 54 -3.12 6.56 -13.70
CA ALA A 54 -2.64 7.37 -14.81
C ALA A 54 -1.63 8.40 -14.29
N ILE A 55 -0.42 8.39 -14.87
CA ILE A 55 0.65 9.33 -14.52
C ILE A 55 0.92 10.19 -15.76
N PRO A 56 0.84 11.53 -15.66
CA PRO A 56 1.23 12.39 -16.77
C PRO A 56 2.69 12.16 -17.18
N ALA A 57 2.96 12.10 -18.48
CA ALA A 57 4.32 11.92 -19.00
C ALA A 57 5.26 13.01 -18.46
N GLY A 58 6.50 12.60 -18.13
CA GLY A 58 7.51 13.49 -17.54
C GLY A 58 7.30 13.81 -16.05
N SER A 59 6.32 13.20 -15.38
CA SER A 59 6.15 13.35 -13.93
C SER A 59 7.26 12.64 -13.15
N ASN A 60 7.71 13.26 -12.06
CA ASN A 60 8.48 12.56 -11.02
C ASN A 60 7.52 11.87 -10.07
N VAL A 61 7.65 10.55 -9.92
CA VAL A 61 6.77 9.75 -9.07
C VAL A 61 7.53 9.30 -7.83
N ALA A 62 6.97 9.57 -6.65
CA ALA A 62 7.38 8.92 -5.42
C ALA A 62 6.31 7.92 -5.00
N LEU A 63 6.71 6.73 -4.57
CA LEU A 63 5.83 5.72 -3.99
C LEU A 63 6.06 5.64 -2.48
N ARG A 64 4.98 5.47 -1.72
CA ARG A 64 5.01 5.18 -0.29
C ARG A 64 4.24 3.89 -0.04
N VAL A 65 4.90 2.96 0.62
CA VAL A 65 4.35 1.70 1.10
C VAL A 65 4.50 1.69 2.61
N GLN A 66 3.41 1.49 3.32
CA GLN A 66 3.41 1.39 4.78
C GLN A 66 2.64 0.14 5.15
N CYS A 67 3.26 -0.68 5.99
CA CYS A 67 2.71 -1.92 6.51
C CYS A 67 3.04 -1.86 7.97
N SER A 68 2.02 -1.53 8.74
CA SER A 68 2.15 -1.18 10.13
C SER A 68 1.50 -2.31 10.92
N ASP A 69 2.35 -2.97 11.71
CA ASP A 69 1.96 -3.85 12.80
C ASP A 69 2.00 -2.96 14.05
N GLY A 70 0.84 -2.73 14.64
CA GLY A 70 0.65 -1.83 15.76
C GLY A 70 1.44 -2.23 17.00
N ALA A 71 1.22 -1.54 18.11
CA ALA A 71 1.84 -1.95 19.38
C ALA A 71 1.07 -3.10 20.06
N GLY A 72 -0.13 -3.40 19.54
CA GLY A 72 -0.99 -4.50 19.96
C GLY A 72 -0.30 -5.86 19.78
N PRO A 73 -0.51 -6.81 20.70
CA PRO A 73 -0.03 -8.17 20.53
C PRO A 73 -1.08 -9.04 19.84
N GLY A 74 -0.65 -9.81 18.83
CA GLY A 74 -1.48 -10.87 18.25
C GLY A 74 -1.52 -10.79 16.75
N ASP A 75 -1.51 -9.57 16.24
CA ASP A 75 -1.58 -9.32 14.82
C ASP A 75 -0.21 -9.53 14.15
N LEU A 76 -0.28 -9.94 12.89
CA LEU A 76 0.87 -10.10 12.02
C LEU A 76 0.48 -9.45 10.71
N VAL A 77 0.87 -8.19 10.56
CA VAL A 77 0.60 -7.39 9.36
C VAL A 77 1.79 -7.49 8.42
N GLU A 78 1.56 -8.08 7.26
CA GLU A 78 2.57 -8.23 6.21
C GLU A 78 2.07 -7.69 4.89
N CYS A 79 3.01 -7.27 4.05
CA CYS A 79 2.70 -6.77 2.72
C CYS A 79 3.89 -6.95 1.79
N GLY A 80 3.64 -6.73 0.51
CA GLY A 80 4.71 -6.57 -0.46
C GLY A 80 4.23 -5.83 -1.69
N ILE A 81 5.20 -5.31 -2.44
CA ILE A 81 5.00 -4.78 -3.77
C ILE A 81 5.98 -5.44 -4.74
N ASP A 82 5.58 -5.57 -6.00
CA ASP A 82 6.42 -6.08 -7.07
C ASP A 82 5.95 -5.50 -8.43
N ASP A 83 6.65 -5.84 -9.52
CA ASP A 83 6.29 -5.48 -10.89
C ASP A 83 5.97 -3.98 -11.07
N VAL A 84 6.75 -3.13 -10.40
CA VAL A 84 6.56 -1.68 -10.45
C VAL A 84 6.93 -1.17 -11.84
N SER A 85 5.94 -0.61 -12.52
CA SER A 85 6.10 -0.05 -13.85
C SER A 85 5.50 1.34 -13.96
N ILE A 86 6.31 2.28 -14.44
CA ILE A 86 5.89 3.65 -14.77
C ILE A 86 6.17 3.84 -16.25
N CYS A 87 5.22 3.40 -17.07
CA CYS A 87 5.25 3.61 -18.52
C CYS A 87 4.38 4.81 -18.91
N ASP A 88 4.74 5.41 -20.04
CA ASP A 88 3.85 6.30 -20.78
C ASP A 88 2.63 5.47 -21.23
N ASN A 89 1.43 6.02 -21.01
CA ASN A 89 0.18 5.42 -21.48
C ASN A 89 0.01 5.62 -23.00
#